data_AF-A0A503XEN2-F1
#
_entry.id   AF-A0A503XEN2-F1
#
_cell.length_a   1.000
_cell.length_b   1.000
_cell.length_c   1.000
_cell.angle_alpha   90.00
_cell.angle_beta   90.00
_cell.angle_gamma   90.00
#
_symmetry.space_group_name_H-M   'P 1'
#
loop_
_entity.id
_entity.type
_entity.pdbx_description
1 polymer ?
#
loop_
_entity_poly.entity_id
_entity_poly.type
_entity_poly.pdbx_seq_one_letter_code
_entity_poly.pdbx_strand_id
1 'polypeptide(L)'
;MKPNAAIRLLHDGRQPGAALPERFEFGLQMKSGEVLAGKPCGRELLRFDILVVLREGPDGELDYSGPAVHGGPCRRFLYLSWKRARPDPSWWGCRIKIPLRGIALLVAKPASELSFEANVVDRRPHDTTPISWLVGDAWSGHRD
;
A
#
# COMPACT_ATOMS: atom_id res chain seq x y z
N MET A 1 -9.61 -4.37 -17.40
CA MET A 1 -10.60 -3.96 -16.38
C MET A 1 -10.13 -2.64 -15.77
N LYS A 2 -11.01 -1.66 -15.59
CA LYS A 2 -10.62 -0.33 -15.08
C LYS A 2 -10.54 -0.35 -13.55
N PRO A 3 -9.54 0.31 -12.93
CA PRO A 3 -9.53 0.51 -11.48
C PRO A 3 -10.82 1.18 -11.01
N ASN A 4 -11.30 0.78 -9.83
CA ASN A 4 -12.56 1.24 -9.25
C ASN A 4 -12.44 1.50 -7.75
N ALA A 5 -11.25 1.55 -7.15
CA ALA A 5 -11.11 1.97 -5.75
C ALA A 5 -9.75 2.63 -5.54
N ALA A 6 -9.67 3.58 -4.61
CA ALA A 6 -8.43 4.24 -4.23
C ALA A 6 -7.93 3.71 -2.88
N ILE A 7 -6.61 3.48 -2.77
CA ILE A 7 -5.95 3.15 -1.51
C ILE A 7 -4.87 4.19 -1.23
N ARG A 8 -4.78 4.65 0.02
CA ARG A 8 -3.72 5.50 0.53
C ARG A 8 -3.07 4.89 1.74
N LEU A 9 -1.75 4.92 1.73
CA LEU A 9 -0.92 4.59 2.88
C LEU A 9 -0.15 5.83 3.32
N LEU A 10 -0.06 6.03 4.64
CA LEU A 10 0.83 7.01 5.26
C LEU A 10 1.94 6.27 6.02
N HIS A 11 3.19 6.65 5.81
CA HIS A 11 4.36 6.09 6.52
C HIS A 11 5.48 7.13 6.66
N ASP A 12 6.36 6.95 7.65
CA ASP A 12 7.49 7.84 7.96
C ASP A 12 8.77 7.63 7.11
N GLY A 13 8.76 6.66 6.18
CA GLY A 13 9.94 6.22 5.41
C GLY A 13 11.18 5.79 6.19
N ARG A 14 11.15 5.71 7.53
CA ARG A 14 12.33 5.44 8.35
C ARG A 14 12.77 3.99 8.18
N GLN A 15 14.00 3.80 7.72
CA GLN A 15 14.57 2.47 7.56
C GLN A 15 14.62 1.75 8.92
N PRO A 16 14.16 0.49 9.01
CA PRO A 16 14.30 -0.28 10.23
C PRO A 16 15.76 -0.68 10.48
N GLY A 17 16.18 -0.64 11.74
CA GLY A 17 17.53 -1.04 12.17
C GLY A 17 18.59 0.04 11.98
N ALA A 18 19.86 -0.39 11.99
CA ALA A 18 20.98 0.52 11.74
C ALA A 18 20.96 1.04 10.31
N ALA A 19 21.36 2.31 10.13
CA ALA A 19 21.56 2.87 8.80
C ALA A 19 22.57 1.99 8.03
N LEU A 20 22.12 1.45 6.89
CA LEU A 20 23.01 0.69 6.04
C LEU A 20 23.90 1.68 5.26
N PRO A 21 25.16 1.30 4.95
CA PRO A 21 26.09 2.16 4.21
C PRO A 21 25.62 2.41 2.76
N GLU A 22 24.70 1.58 2.27
CA GLU A 22 24.17 1.63 0.92
C GLU A 22 22.90 2.50 0.87
N ARG A 23 22.68 3.19 -0.25
CA ARG A 23 21.47 3.98 -0.45
C ARG A 23 20.31 3.06 -0.84
N PHE A 24 19.17 3.25 -0.20
CA PHE A 24 17.92 2.58 -0.55
C PHE A 24 16.87 3.57 -1.00
N GLU A 25 16.09 3.17 -1.99
CA GLU A 25 14.85 3.82 -2.38
C GLU A 25 13.71 3.20 -1.57
N PHE A 26 13.01 4.04 -0.80
CA PHE A 26 11.82 3.61 -0.08
C PHE A 26 10.56 3.94 -0.87
N GLY A 27 9.64 2.97 -0.94
CA GLY A 27 8.29 3.24 -1.41
C GLY A 27 7.45 2.00 -1.63
N LEU A 28 6.37 2.16 -2.40
CA LEU A 28 5.43 1.09 -2.67
C LEU A 28 5.96 0.17 -3.77
N GLN A 29 6.09 -1.12 -3.47
CA GLN A 29 6.61 -2.11 -4.40
C GLN A 29 5.57 -2.56 -5.43
N MET A 30 5.90 -2.35 -6.69
CA MET A 30 5.12 -2.78 -7.85
C MET A 30 5.47 -4.23 -8.23
N LYS A 31 4.55 -4.93 -8.88
CA LYS A 31 4.80 -6.27 -9.46
C LYS A 31 5.87 -6.26 -10.55
N SER A 32 6.05 -5.14 -11.23
CA SER A 32 7.15 -4.91 -12.19
C SER A 32 8.53 -4.95 -11.53
N GLY A 33 8.59 -4.87 -10.19
CA GLY A 33 9.83 -4.71 -9.43
C GLY A 33 10.24 -3.25 -9.24
N GLU A 34 9.50 -2.30 -9.79
CA GLU A 34 9.68 -0.87 -9.52
C GLU A 34 9.22 -0.50 -8.10
N VAL A 35 9.74 0.61 -7.58
CA VAL A 35 9.30 1.22 -6.33
C VAL A 35 8.66 2.57 -6.67
N LEU A 36 7.38 2.70 -6.37
CA LEU A 36 6.67 3.97 -6.47
C LEU A 36 7.02 4.81 -5.24
N ALA A 37 7.74 5.91 -5.46
CA ALA A 37 8.11 6.86 -4.41
C ALA A 37 6.88 7.51 -3.77
N GLY A 38 6.97 7.77 -2.46
CA GLY A 38 5.92 8.45 -1.71
C GLY A 38 5.96 9.95 -1.96
N LYS A 39 4.79 10.59 -1.98
CA LYS A 39 4.66 12.04 -2.01
C LYS A 39 4.78 12.58 -0.58
N PRO A 40 5.71 13.50 -0.27
CA PRO A 40 5.75 14.15 1.05
C PRO A 40 4.41 14.80 1.39
N CYS A 41 3.91 14.56 2.61
CA CYS A 41 2.64 15.11 3.10
C CYS A 41 2.76 15.51 4.58
N GLY A 42 3.34 16.67 4.85
CA GLY A 42 3.68 17.11 6.20
C GLY A 42 5.16 16.88 6.52
N ARG A 43 5.55 17.07 7.79
CA ARG A 43 6.96 17.24 8.18
C ARG A 43 7.81 15.97 8.01
N GLU A 44 7.24 14.78 8.24
CA GLU A 44 7.98 13.50 8.19
C GLU A 44 7.12 12.35 7.64
N LEU A 45 6.10 12.66 6.85
CA LEU A 45 5.16 11.67 6.33
C LEU A 45 5.23 11.59 4.81
N LEU A 46 5.12 10.36 4.32
CA LEU A 46 5.00 10.02 2.92
C LEU A 46 3.61 9.44 2.65
N ARG A 47 2.96 9.96 1.62
CA ARG A 47 1.69 9.49 1.08
C ARG A 47 1.91 8.62 -0.15
N PHE A 48 1.29 7.46 -0.17
CA PHE A 48 1.28 6.55 -1.31
C PHE A 48 -0.16 6.35 -1.76
N ASP A 49 -0.53 6.93 -2.91
CA ASP A 49 -1.86 6.80 -3.49
C ASP A 49 -1.82 5.80 -4.65
N ILE A 50 -2.69 4.78 -4.63
CA ILE A 50 -2.85 3.84 -5.74
C ILE A 50 -4.31 3.61 -6.08
N LEU A 51 -4.54 3.25 -7.33
CA LEU A 51 -5.83 2.73 -7.79
C LEU A 51 -5.76 1.22 -7.92
N VAL A 52 -6.79 0.55 -7.43
CA VAL A 52 -6.93 -0.90 -7.49
C VAL A 52 -8.28 -1.26 -8.11
N VAL A 53 -8.37 -2.50 -8.55
CA VAL A 53 -9.63 -3.14 -8.92
C VAL A 53 -10.09 -3.95 -7.71
N LEU A 54 -11.22 -3.53 -7.15
CA LEU A 54 -11.97 -4.18 -6.10
C LEU A 54 -13.07 -5.06 -6.72
N ARG A 55 -13.18 -6.28 -6.22
CA ARG A 55 -14.22 -7.24 -6.60
C ARG A 55 -14.82 -7.85 -5.35
N GLU A 56 -16.12 -8.08 -5.38
CA GLU A 56 -16.79 -8.90 -4.39
C GLU A 56 -16.55 -10.38 -4.72
N GLY A 57 -16.12 -11.12 -3.72
CA GLY A 57 -16.02 -12.57 -3.73
C GLY A 57 -17.37 -13.23 -3.41
N PRO A 58 -17.48 -14.54 -3.62
CA PRO A 58 -18.74 -15.28 -3.47
C PRO A 58 -19.35 -15.21 -2.05
N ASP A 59 -18.53 -14.96 -1.03
CA ASP A 59 -18.96 -14.89 0.38
C ASP A 59 -19.05 -13.44 0.90
N GLY A 60 -19.07 -12.44 0.01
CA GLY A 60 -19.04 -11.01 0.38
C GLY A 60 -17.63 -10.51 0.77
N GLU A 61 -16.62 -11.37 0.71
CA GLU A 61 -15.22 -11.03 0.92
C GLU A 61 -14.67 -10.19 -0.23
N LEU A 62 -13.90 -9.15 0.07
CA LEU A 62 -13.30 -8.30 -0.95
C LEU A 62 -12.01 -8.91 -1.52
N ASP A 63 -11.93 -9.02 -2.84
CA ASP A 63 -10.70 -9.31 -3.57
C ASP A 63 -10.16 -8.07 -4.28
N TYR A 64 -8.84 -7.88 -4.18
CA TYR A 64 -8.14 -6.74 -4.73
C TYR A 64 -7.18 -7.19 -5.83
N SER A 65 -7.10 -6.42 -6.90
CA SER A 65 -6.09 -6.61 -7.93
C SER A 65 -5.57 -5.28 -8.45
N GLY A 66 -4.36 -5.32 -9.00
CA GLY A 66 -3.67 -4.12 -9.47
C GLY A 66 -2.16 -4.34 -9.57
N PRO A 67 -1.44 -3.33 -10.07
CA PRO A 67 -0.01 -3.41 -10.31
C PRO A 67 0.81 -3.46 -9.01
N ALA A 68 0.28 -2.94 -7.90
CA ALA A 68 0.92 -2.98 -6.58
C ALA A 68 0.36 -4.08 -5.64
N VAL A 69 -0.70 -4.80 -6.06
CA VAL A 69 -1.42 -5.74 -5.18
C VAL A 69 -0.87 -7.15 -5.30
N HIS A 70 -0.21 -7.65 -4.26
CA HIS A 70 0.43 -8.96 -4.19
C HIS A 70 -0.42 -9.98 -3.44
N GLY A 71 0.02 -11.24 -3.42
CA GLY A 71 -0.65 -12.35 -2.74
C GLY A 71 -1.75 -13.00 -3.58
N GLY A 72 -2.30 -14.12 -3.08
CA GLY A 72 -3.43 -14.82 -3.69
C GLY A 72 -4.79 -14.25 -3.28
N PRO A 73 -5.91 -14.77 -3.83
CA PRO A 73 -7.26 -14.40 -3.42
C PRO A 73 -7.44 -14.47 -1.90
N CYS A 74 -8.21 -13.52 -1.33
CA CYS A 74 -8.48 -13.37 0.12
C CYS A 74 -7.23 -13.16 1.00
N ARG A 75 -6.03 -13.11 0.42
CA ARG A 75 -4.75 -12.87 1.10
C ARG A 75 -3.95 -11.77 0.39
N ARG A 76 -4.67 -10.77 -0.13
CA ARG A 76 -4.08 -9.64 -0.85
C ARG A 76 -3.36 -8.71 0.11
N PHE A 77 -2.24 -8.17 -0.34
CA PHE A 77 -1.45 -7.23 0.43
C PHE A 77 -0.67 -6.28 -0.47
N LEU A 78 -0.24 -5.16 0.10
CA LEU A 78 0.74 -4.25 -0.47
C LEU A 78 2.08 -4.44 0.22
N TYR A 79 3.17 -4.02 -0.43
CA TYR A 79 4.49 -3.95 0.17
C TYR A 79 5.01 -2.52 0.14
N LEU A 80 5.40 -2.00 1.30
CA LEU A 80 6.34 -0.88 1.38
C LEU A 80 7.75 -1.46 1.51
N SER A 81 8.67 -1.03 0.68
CA SER A 81 9.96 -1.70 0.51
C SER A 81 11.11 -0.72 0.42
N TRP A 82 12.26 -1.11 0.97
CA TRP A 82 13.55 -0.47 0.73
C TRP A 82 14.29 -1.28 -0.34
N LYS A 83 14.39 -0.71 -1.54
CA LYS A 83 15.12 -1.32 -2.66
C LYS A 83 16.51 -0.72 -2.74
N ARG A 84 17.54 -1.56 -2.88
CA ARG A 84 18.91 -1.07 -3.04
C ARG A 84 18.98 -0.18 -4.28
N ALA A 85 19.59 0.99 -4.14
CA ALA A 85 19.97 1.80 -5.29
C ALA A 85 21.11 1.11 -6.07
N ARG A 86 21.42 1.60 -7.27
CA ARG A 86 22.52 1.11 -8.12
C ARG A 86 23.83 0.89 -7.31
N PRO A 87 24.67 -0.08 -7.70
CA PRO A 87 24.69 -0.79 -8.98
C PRO A 87 23.84 -2.08 -9.06
N ASP A 88 23.38 -2.63 -7.93
CA ASP A 88 22.60 -3.87 -7.91
C ASP A 88 21.16 -3.65 -7.42
N PRO A 89 20.23 -3.25 -8.31
CA PRO A 89 18.84 -3.03 -7.95
C PRO A 89 18.06 -4.34 -7.73
N SER A 90 18.70 -5.51 -7.83
CA SER A 90 18.01 -6.79 -7.59
C SER A 90 17.75 -7.05 -6.11
N TRP A 91 18.50 -6.38 -5.22
CA TRP A 91 18.39 -6.59 -3.78
C TRP A 91 17.33 -5.72 -3.11
N TRP A 92 16.50 -6.37 -2.28
CA TRP A 92 15.52 -5.76 -1.40
C TRP A 92 16.06 -5.81 0.03
N GLY A 93 16.34 -4.67 0.64
CA GLY A 93 16.88 -4.61 2.00
C GLY A 93 15.86 -5.11 3.03
N CYS A 94 14.66 -4.54 3.01
CA CYS A 94 13.56 -4.97 3.86
C CYS A 94 12.20 -4.57 3.27
N ARG A 95 11.12 -5.21 3.77
CA ARG A 95 9.76 -5.07 3.26
C ARG A 95 8.74 -5.11 4.40
N ILE A 96 7.77 -4.21 4.38
CA ILE A 96 6.63 -4.17 5.29
C ILE A 96 5.41 -4.66 4.53
N LYS A 97 4.83 -5.77 5.00
CA LYS A 97 3.56 -6.27 4.46
C LYS A 97 2.40 -5.46 5.03
N ILE A 98 1.55 -4.95 4.16
CA ILE A 98 0.30 -4.27 4.50
C ILE A 98 -0.87 -5.14 4.01
N PRO A 99 -1.46 -5.98 4.87
CA PRO A 99 -2.62 -6.79 4.49
C PRO A 99 -3.81 -5.91 4.10
N LEU A 100 -4.48 -6.25 2.99
CA LEU A 100 -5.74 -5.61 2.56
C LEU A 100 -6.98 -6.27 3.17
N ARG A 101 -6.79 -7.31 4.00
CA ARG A 101 -7.86 -7.95 4.76
C ARG A 101 -8.35 -7.04 5.88
N GLY A 102 -9.59 -7.24 6.33
CA GLY A 102 -10.19 -6.48 7.43
C GLY A 102 -10.79 -5.14 7.01
N ILE A 103 -10.76 -4.81 5.72
CA ILE A 103 -11.65 -3.82 5.12
C ILE A 103 -13.02 -4.51 4.98
N ALA A 104 -13.80 -4.51 6.05
CA ALA A 104 -15.14 -5.06 6.02
C ALA A 104 -16.07 -4.13 5.23
N LEU A 105 -16.81 -4.65 4.25
CA LEU A 105 -17.94 -3.92 3.69
C LEU A 105 -19.02 -3.81 4.77
N LEU A 106 -19.00 -2.72 5.53
CA LEU A 106 -20.25 -2.13 6.02
C LEU A 106 -20.93 -1.30 4.91
N VAL A 107 -20.45 -1.40 3.67
CA VAL A 107 -20.70 -0.39 2.66
C VAL A 107 -21.78 -0.85 1.69
N ALA A 108 -22.95 -0.22 1.78
CA ALA A 108 -24.02 -0.31 0.79
C ALA A 108 -23.73 0.46 -0.53
N LYS A 109 -22.48 0.89 -0.76
CA LYS A 109 -22.06 1.71 -1.91
C LYS A 109 -21.21 0.90 -2.88
N PRO A 110 -21.29 1.17 -4.20
CA PRO A 110 -20.45 0.49 -5.17
C PRO A 110 -18.97 0.79 -4.93
N ALA A 111 -18.10 -0.18 -5.23
CA ALA A 111 -16.66 -0.07 -5.07
C ALA A 111 -16.05 1.22 -5.65
N SER A 112 -16.54 1.67 -6.82
CA SER A 112 -16.14 2.91 -7.52
C SER A 112 -16.22 4.17 -6.68
N GLU A 113 -17.02 4.15 -5.62
CA GLU A 113 -17.26 5.28 -4.74
C GLU A 113 -16.47 5.18 -3.44
N LEU A 114 -15.54 4.22 -3.31
CA LEU A 114 -14.79 4.00 -2.09
C LEU A 114 -13.33 4.41 -2.19
N SER A 115 -12.87 5.02 -1.11
CA SER A 115 -11.45 5.17 -0.80
C SER A 115 -11.12 4.47 0.52
N PHE A 116 -9.90 3.93 0.60
CA PHE A 116 -9.36 3.30 1.79
C PHE A 116 -8.07 4.01 2.19
N GLU A 117 -7.99 4.45 3.42
CA GLU A 117 -6.79 5.07 3.97
C GLU A 117 -6.31 4.30 5.19
N ALA A 118 -4.99 4.06 5.28
CA ALA A 118 -4.38 3.53 6.49
C ALA A 118 -3.15 4.35 6.87
N ASN A 119 -3.13 4.79 8.12
CA ASN A 119 -1.91 5.26 8.76
C ASN A 119 -1.14 4.05 9.28
N VAL A 120 0.02 3.79 8.67
CA VAL A 120 0.89 2.67 9.02
C VAL A 120 2.27 3.16 9.46
N VAL A 121 2.33 4.39 9.99
CA VAL A 121 3.49 4.91 10.72
C VAL A 121 3.84 3.92 11.84
N ASP A 122 5.12 3.77 12.11
CA ASP A 122 5.70 2.80 13.05
C ASP A 122 5.53 1.32 12.70
N ARG A 123 4.78 0.95 11.66
CA ARG A 123 4.76 -0.46 11.21
C ARG A 123 6.15 -0.84 10.70
N ARG A 124 6.64 -2.01 11.09
CA ARG A 124 7.97 -2.53 10.72
C ARG A 124 7.88 -3.89 10.04
N PRO A 125 8.96 -4.38 9.40
CA PRO A 125 9.00 -5.73 8.86
C PRO A 125 8.60 -6.76 9.93
N HIS A 126 7.87 -7.80 9.51
CA HIS A 126 7.33 -8.86 10.37
C HIS A 126 6.22 -8.46 11.35
N ASP A 127 5.82 -7.19 11.43
CA ASP A 127 4.66 -6.80 12.22
C ASP A 127 3.37 -7.45 11.69
N THR A 128 2.68 -8.18 12.56
CA THR A 128 1.44 -8.92 12.27
C THR A 128 0.19 -8.25 12.79
N THR A 129 0.32 -7.11 13.48
CA THR A 129 -0.80 -6.33 14.03
C THR A 129 -1.80 -6.01 12.91
N PRO A 130 -3.11 -6.15 13.13
CA PRO A 130 -4.13 -5.78 12.13
C PRO A 130 -3.99 -4.31 11.68
N ILE A 131 -4.35 -4.04 10.43
CA ILE A 131 -4.36 -2.68 9.89
C ILE A 131 -5.73 -2.07 10.17
N SER A 132 -5.72 -0.88 10.79
CA SER A 132 -6.92 -0.04 10.90
C SER A 132 -7.10 0.74 9.60
N TRP A 133 -8.19 0.45 8.89
CA TRP A 133 -8.55 1.12 7.65
C TRP A 133 -9.67 2.13 7.89
N LEU A 134 -9.46 3.36 7.43
CA LEU A 134 -10.50 4.36 7.29
C LEU A 134 -11.14 4.19 5.91
N VAL A 135 -12.46 4.02 5.88
CA VAL A 135 -13.25 3.93 4.65
C VAL A 135 -13.92 5.28 4.43
N GLY A 136 -13.77 5.85 3.25
CA GLY A 136 -14.38 7.11 2.87
C GLY A 136 -14.94 7.08 1.46
N ASP A 137 -15.49 8.21 1.03
CA ASP A 137 -15.91 8.40 -0.35
C ASP A 137 -14.68 8.47 -1.27
N ALA A 138 -14.87 8.10 -2.54
CA ALA A 138 -13.83 8.20 -3.55
C ALA A 138 -13.29 9.63 -3.58
N TRP A 139 -11.96 9.77 -3.54
CA TRP A 139 -11.34 11.09 -3.60
C TRP A 139 -11.69 11.75 -4.93
N SER A 140 -12.47 12.82 -4.87
CA SER A 140 -12.69 13.72 -6.00
C SER A 140 -11.32 14.22 -6.44
N GLY A 141 -10.85 13.73 -7.58
CA GLY A 141 -9.50 14.02 -8.05
C GLY A 141 -9.28 15.52 -8.13
N HIS A 142 -8.42 16.04 -7.27
CA HIS A 142 -7.57 17.16 -7.63
C HIS A 142 -6.13 16.67 -7.61
N ARG A 143 -5.56 16.68 -8.82
CA ARG A 143 -4.12 16.65 -9.04
C ARG A 143 -3.58 17.96 -8.45
N ASP A 144 -2.78 17.82 -7.41
CA ASP A 144 -1.67 18.75 -7.16
C ASP A 144 -0.38 18.05 -7.60
#